data_AF-A0A7Y2ZHJ5-F1
#
_entry.id   AF-A0A7Y2ZHJ5-F1
#
_cell.length_a   1.000
_cell.length_b   1.000
_cell.length_c   1.000
_cell.angle_alpha   90.00
_cell.angle_beta   90.00
_cell.angle_gamma   90.00
#
_symmetry.space_group_name_H-M   'P 1'
#
loop_
_entity.id
_entity.type
_entity.pdbx_description
1 polymer ?
#
loop_
_entity_poly.entity_id
_entity_poly.type
_entity_poly.pdbx_seq_one_letter_code
_entity_poly.pdbx_strand_id
1 'polypeptide(L)'
;MLLRTYGSKLQSVELNFDSKALNEIGFRRDRQVALDRDTFLAEHERISLHEFTAEADGHVHDEVEQEALARLEAHVRAALTALGEAELIVVESEGTDYPKTRQTTRNVVVEGENRLHFTVHIDPPLRLGVYRAKA
;
A
#
# COMPACT_ATOMS: atom_id res chain seq x y z
N MET A 1 -8.72 10.57 -5.25
CA MET A 1 -8.00 11.12 -4.06
C MET A 1 -7.69 9.98 -3.10
N LEU A 2 -6.58 10.05 -2.34
CA LEU A 2 -6.23 9.06 -1.31
C LEU A 2 -6.34 9.68 0.09
N LEU A 3 -7.08 9.04 0.99
CA LEU A 3 -7.33 9.47 2.36
C LEU A 3 -6.84 8.42 3.36
N ARG A 4 -6.41 8.85 4.53
CA ARG A 4 -6.04 7.96 5.65
C ARG A 4 -6.55 8.51 6.97
N THR A 5 -6.95 7.60 7.87
CA THR A 5 -7.39 7.94 9.22
C THR A 5 -6.22 8.41 10.08
N TYR A 6 -6.43 9.53 10.78
CA TYR A 6 -5.58 10.03 11.84
C TYR A 6 -6.48 10.51 13.00
N GLY A 7 -6.70 9.63 13.98
CA GLY A 7 -7.65 9.90 15.07
C GLY A 7 -9.08 10.02 14.53
N SER A 8 -9.73 11.15 14.82
CA SER A 8 -11.11 11.45 14.36
C SER A 8 -11.18 12.06 12.96
N LYS A 9 -10.05 12.20 12.25
CA LYS A 9 -10.00 12.83 10.93
C LYS A 9 -9.55 11.87 9.84
N LEU A 10 -10.11 12.03 8.65
CA LEU A 10 -9.56 11.52 7.40
C LEU A 10 -8.76 12.63 6.75
N GLN A 11 -7.49 12.36 6.43
CA GLN A 11 -6.61 13.35 5.80
C GLN A 11 -6.09 12.85 4.47
N SER A 12 -5.93 13.74 3.51
CA SER A 12 -5.29 13.41 2.24
C SER A 12 -3.81 13.12 2.41
N VAL A 13 -3.36 12.09 1.70
CA VAL A 13 -2.01 11.55 1.77
C VAL A 13 -1.49 11.17 0.40
N GLU A 14 -0.17 11.21 0.26
CA GLU A 14 0.57 10.63 -0.85
C GLU A 14 1.23 9.31 -0.42
N LEU A 15 1.45 8.42 -1.39
CA LEU A 15 2.28 7.23 -1.19
C LEU A 15 3.71 7.66 -0.85
N ASN A 16 4.30 7.01 0.13
CA ASN A 16 5.68 7.26 0.56
C ASN A 16 6.33 5.91 0.87
N PHE A 17 6.53 5.11 -0.18
CA PHE A 17 7.14 3.78 -0.04
C PHE A 17 8.66 3.91 -0.13
N ASP A 18 9.37 3.30 0.81
CA ASP A 18 10.82 3.45 0.93
C ASP A 18 11.41 2.25 1.68
N SER A 19 12.18 1.41 1.00
CA SER A 19 12.85 0.23 1.57
C SER A 19 13.82 0.56 2.71
N LYS A 20 14.24 1.82 2.84
CA LYS A 20 15.16 2.26 3.89
C LYS A 20 14.43 2.86 5.10
N ALA A 21 13.12 3.03 5.03
CA ALA A 21 12.32 3.57 6.11
C ALA A 21 11.92 2.49 7.11
N LEU A 22 11.72 2.88 8.38
CA LEU A 22 11.21 1.97 9.42
C LEU A 22 9.83 1.38 9.07
N ASN A 23 9.03 2.12 8.29
CA ASN A 23 7.78 1.67 7.73
C ASN A 23 7.89 1.77 6.20
N GLU A 24 8.21 0.65 5.54
CA GLU A 24 8.52 0.67 4.11
C GLU A 24 7.29 1.03 3.25
N ILE A 25 6.09 0.69 3.73
CA ILE A 25 4.82 1.08 3.11
C ILE A 25 4.26 2.25 3.92
N GLY A 26 4.68 3.46 3.56
CA GLY A 26 4.30 4.69 4.25
C GLY A 26 3.28 5.55 3.50
N PHE A 27 2.64 6.45 4.25
CA PHE A 27 1.76 7.50 3.73
C PHE A 27 2.15 8.86 4.33
N ARG A 28 2.36 9.85 3.47
CA ARG A 28 2.72 11.21 3.87
C ARG A 28 1.54 12.15 3.68
N ARG A 29 1.17 12.89 4.73
CA ARG A 29 0.12 13.93 4.64
C ARG A 29 0.54 15.04 3.68
N ASP A 30 -0.30 15.33 2.69
CA ASP A 30 -0.14 16.48 1.79
C ASP A 30 -0.82 17.76 2.34
N ARG A 31 -1.66 17.60 3.37
CA ARG A 31 -2.41 18.66 4.07
C ARG A 31 -3.44 19.40 3.19
N GLN A 32 -3.85 18.82 2.07
CA GLN A 32 -4.83 19.44 1.17
C GLN A 32 -6.27 19.31 1.69
N VAL A 33 -6.60 18.16 2.28
CA VAL A 33 -7.94 17.82 2.77
C VAL A 33 -7.85 17.24 4.17
N ALA A 34 -8.79 17.66 5.03
CA ALA A 34 -9.05 17.06 6.33
C ALA A 34 -10.56 17.01 6.58
N LEU A 35 -11.12 15.81 6.59
CA LEU A 35 -12.54 15.56 6.81
C LEU A 35 -12.77 15.00 8.21
N ASP A 36 -13.93 15.28 8.78
CA ASP A 36 -14.38 14.54 9.95
C ASP A 36 -14.71 13.09 9.57
N ARG A 37 -14.14 12.13 10.29
CA ARG A 37 -14.30 10.71 9.95
C ARG A 37 -15.75 10.27 10.09
N ASP A 38 -16.42 10.67 11.17
CA ASP A 38 -17.75 10.16 11.48
C ASP A 38 -18.77 10.76 10.51
N THR A 39 -18.64 12.06 10.20
CA THR A 39 -19.42 12.70 9.13
C THR A 39 -19.16 12.02 7.77
N PHE A 40 -17.90 11.76 7.42
CA PHE A 40 -17.56 11.10 6.16
C PHE A 40 -18.25 9.72 6.03
N LEU A 41 -18.15 8.89 7.06
CA LEU A 41 -18.75 7.55 7.08
C LEU A 41 -20.29 7.59 7.12
N ALA A 42 -20.88 8.67 7.66
CA ALA A 42 -22.32 8.89 7.61
C ALA A 42 -22.80 9.25 6.19
N GLU A 43 -22.02 10.05 5.46
CA GLU A 43 -22.39 10.59 4.14
C GLU A 43 -21.92 9.74 2.96
N HIS A 44 -20.94 8.86 3.16
CA HIS A 44 -20.35 8.03 2.10
C HIS A 44 -20.56 6.54 2.37
N GLU A 45 -20.65 5.77 1.31
CA GLU A 45 -20.69 4.30 1.36
C GLU A 45 -19.48 3.70 0.66
N ARG A 46 -18.98 2.57 1.18
CA ARG A 46 -17.92 1.80 0.55
C ARG A 46 -18.52 0.97 -0.59
N ILE A 47 -18.06 1.22 -1.81
CA ILE A 47 -18.55 0.53 -3.03
C ILE A 47 -17.63 -0.59 -3.50
N SER A 48 -16.35 -0.54 -3.13
CA SER A 48 -15.38 -1.57 -3.44
C SER A 48 -14.30 -1.64 -2.36
N LEU A 49 -13.67 -2.81 -2.23
CA LEU A 49 -12.45 -3.01 -1.46
C LEU A 49 -11.40 -3.60 -2.39
N HIS A 50 -10.25 -2.95 -2.47
CA HIS A 50 -9.09 -3.43 -3.20
C HIS A 50 -8.01 -3.88 -2.22
N GLU A 51 -7.47 -5.07 -2.44
CA GLU A 51 -6.38 -5.62 -1.64
C GLU A 51 -5.15 -5.77 -2.55
N PHE A 52 -4.11 -5.00 -2.25
CA PHE A 52 -2.90 -4.95 -3.05
C PHE A 52 -1.78 -5.73 -2.36
N THR A 53 -1.25 -6.70 -3.09
CA THR A 53 0.01 -7.35 -2.78
C THR A 53 0.97 -7.14 -3.95
N ALA A 54 2.25 -7.40 -3.71
CA ALA A 54 3.30 -7.42 -4.69
C ALA A 54 4.36 -8.41 -4.24
N GLU A 55 5.06 -9.00 -5.21
CA GLU A 55 6.17 -9.92 -4.97
C GLU A 55 7.30 -9.60 -5.96
N ALA A 56 8.53 -9.81 -5.52
CA ALA A 56 9.72 -9.83 -6.35
C ALA A 56 10.72 -10.86 -5.81
N ASP A 57 11.63 -11.31 -6.68
CA ASP A 57 12.72 -12.22 -6.33
C ASP A 57 14.02 -11.86 -7.06
N GLY A 58 15.14 -12.35 -6.53
CA GLY A 58 16.45 -12.04 -7.10
C GLY A 58 17.62 -12.43 -6.21
N HIS A 59 18.81 -11.97 -6.56
CA HIS A 59 20.07 -12.33 -5.88
C HIS A 59 20.61 -11.23 -4.98
N VAL A 60 20.04 -10.03 -5.04
CA VAL A 60 20.45 -8.87 -4.24
C VAL A 60 19.25 -8.43 -3.43
N HIS A 61 19.34 -8.56 -2.11
CA HIS A 61 18.25 -8.29 -1.18
C HIS A 61 17.57 -6.92 -1.41
N ASP A 62 18.35 -5.85 -1.39
CA ASP A 62 17.83 -4.48 -1.46
C ASP A 62 17.13 -4.17 -2.80
N GLU A 63 17.60 -4.77 -3.89
CA GLU A 63 16.98 -4.62 -5.22
C GLU A 63 15.61 -5.32 -5.28
N VAL A 64 15.53 -6.51 -4.69
CA VAL A 64 14.29 -7.29 -4.63
C VAL A 64 13.23 -6.57 -3.78
N GLU A 65 13.63 -6.03 -2.64
CA GLU A 65 12.72 -5.28 -1.77
C GLU A 65 12.21 -4.00 -2.45
N GLN A 66 13.11 -3.23 -3.07
CA GLN A 66 12.75 -2.02 -3.79
C GLN A 66 11.80 -2.32 -4.97
N GLU A 67 12.04 -3.40 -5.71
CA GLU A 67 11.18 -3.83 -6.81
C GLU A 67 9.78 -4.23 -6.32
N ALA A 68 9.68 -4.97 -5.20
CA ALA A 68 8.39 -5.34 -4.62
C ALA A 68 7.58 -4.10 -4.20
N LEU A 69 8.23 -3.12 -3.56
CA LEU A 69 7.58 -1.85 -3.19
C LEU A 69 7.18 -1.02 -4.41
N ALA A 70 8.03 -0.95 -5.44
CA ALA A 70 7.73 -0.24 -6.68
C ALA A 70 6.52 -0.84 -7.42
N ARG A 71 6.41 -2.18 -7.45
CA ARG A 71 5.24 -2.89 -7.99
C ARG A 71 3.98 -2.57 -7.21
N LEU A 72 4.05 -2.61 -5.88
CA LEU A 72 2.91 -2.22 -5.03
C LEU A 72 2.47 -0.78 -5.31
N GLU A 73 3.43 0.15 -5.39
CA GLU A 73 3.16 1.56 -5.67
C GLU A 73 2.47 1.73 -7.03
N ALA A 74 2.97 1.04 -8.07
CA ALA A 74 2.38 1.06 -9.40
C ALA A 74 0.93 0.56 -9.40
N HIS A 75 0.63 -0.53 -8.69
CA HIS A 75 -0.74 -1.04 -8.57
C HIS A 75 -1.68 -0.03 -7.89
N VAL A 76 -1.23 0.61 -6.80
CA VAL A 76 -2.03 1.62 -6.10
C VAL A 76 -2.23 2.87 -6.96
N ARG A 77 -1.19 3.33 -7.66
CA ARG A 77 -1.29 4.46 -8.59
C ARG A 77 -2.27 4.19 -9.72
N ALA A 78 -2.24 2.98 -10.30
CA ALA A 78 -3.19 2.57 -11.33
C ALA A 78 -4.64 2.63 -10.80
N ALA A 79 -4.88 2.14 -9.58
CA ALA A 79 -6.18 2.23 -8.95
C ALA A 79 -6.62 3.68 -8.69
N LEU A 80 -5.70 4.55 -8.27
CA LEU A 80 -5.98 5.97 -8.08
C LEU A 80 -6.34 6.68 -9.40
N THR A 81 -5.71 6.29 -10.52
CA THR A 81 -6.04 6.85 -11.85
C THR A 81 -7.35 6.32 -12.43
N ALA A 82 -7.83 5.16 -11.97
CA ALA A 82 -9.05 4.54 -12.45
C ALA A 82 -10.32 5.01 -11.70
N LEU A 83 -10.18 5.87 -10.69
CA LEU A 83 -11.30 6.39 -9.91
C LEU A 83 -12.24 7.25 -10.75
N GLY A 84 -13.55 7.10 -10.51
CA GLY A 84 -14.56 8.03 -11.02
C GLY A 84 -14.42 9.43 -10.41
N GLU A 85 -15.02 10.45 -11.06
CA GLU A 85 -14.91 11.86 -10.66
C GLU A 85 -15.35 12.16 -9.21
N ALA A 86 -16.24 11.35 -8.64
CA ALA A 86 -16.75 11.50 -7.27
C ALA A 86 -16.31 10.38 -6.30
N GLU A 87 -15.33 9.56 -6.71
CA GLU A 87 -14.86 8.43 -5.91
C GLU A 87 -13.60 8.79 -5.10
N LEU A 88 -13.58 8.30 -3.87
CA LEU A 88 -12.52 8.55 -2.90
C LEU A 88 -11.93 7.22 -2.47
N ILE A 89 -10.60 7.13 -2.37
CA ILE A 89 -9.95 5.95 -1.79
C ILE A 89 -9.56 6.25 -0.35
N VAL A 90 -9.87 5.32 0.55
CA VAL A 90 -9.47 5.35 1.96
C VAL A 90 -8.55 4.17 2.24
N VAL A 91 -7.42 4.43 2.89
CA VAL A 91 -6.54 3.37 3.44
C VAL A 91 -7.26 2.72 4.61
N GLU A 92 -7.61 1.44 4.47
CA GLU A 92 -8.29 0.65 5.52
C GLU A 92 -7.31 -0.25 6.31
N SER A 93 -6.07 -0.43 5.84
CA SER A 93 -5.03 -1.12 6.58
C SER A 93 -4.59 -0.35 7.83
N GLU A 94 -4.84 -0.92 9.01
CA GLU A 94 -4.47 -0.37 10.32
C GLU A 94 -4.02 -1.48 11.29
N GLY A 95 -3.24 -1.11 12.31
CA GLY A 95 -2.86 -2.02 13.39
C GLY A 95 -2.13 -3.28 12.92
N THR A 96 -2.69 -4.45 13.22
CA THR A 96 -2.14 -5.76 12.85
C THR A 96 -2.20 -6.04 11.36
N ASP A 97 -3.17 -5.44 10.67
CA ASP A 97 -3.42 -5.63 9.23
C ASP A 97 -2.65 -4.61 8.38
N TYR A 98 -1.71 -3.90 9.01
CA TYR A 98 -0.84 -2.97 8.30
C TYR A 98 0.13 -3.74 7.41
N PRO A 99 0.23 -3.42 6.10
CA PRO A 99 1.04 -4.17 5.17
C PRO A 99 2.52 -4.01 5.47
N LYS A 100 3.26 -5.10 5.28
CA LYS A 100 4.70 -5.17 5.55
C LYS A 100 5.38 -6.05 4.50
N THR A 101 6.64 -5.79 4.23
CA THR A 101 7.46 -6.71 3.46
C THR A 101 7.69 -7.99 4.27
N ARG A 102 7.69 -9.12 3.59
CA ARG A 102 8.01 -10.44 4.12
C ARG A 102 9.04 -11.06 3.22
N GLN A 103 10.11 -11.55 3.82
CA GLN A 103 11.24 -12.09 3.09
C GLN A 103 11.40 -13.59 3.36
N THR A 104 11.72 -14.33 2.30
CA THR A 104 12.26 -15.69 2.38
C THR A 104 13.61 -15.73 1.67
N THR A 105 14.59 -16.41 2.26
CA THR A 105 15.92 -16.60 1.68
C THR A 105 16.20 -18.08 1.48
N ARG A 106 16.69 -18.46 0.30
CA ARG A 106 17.10 -19.83 -0.03
C ARG A 106 18.44 -19.86 -0.74
N ASN A 107 19.17 -20.96 -0.58
CA ASN A 107 20.36 -21.25 -1.38
C ASN A 107 19.96 -21.88 -2.71
N VAL A 108 20.52 -21.39 -3.80
CA VAL A 108 20.36 -21.96 -5.15
C VAL A 108 21.72 -22.16 -5.79
N VAL A 109 21.87 -23.20 -6.61
CA VAL A 109 23.10 -23.43 -7.37
C VAL A 109 22.96 -22.71 -8.71
N VAL A 110 23.84 -21.75 -8.98
CA VAL A 110 23.92 -21.02 -10.25
C VAL A 110 25.34 -21.17 -10.78
N GLU A 111 25.48 -21.73 -11.98
CA GLU A 111 26.79 -21.99 -12.62
C GLU A 111 27.75 -22.85 -11.77
N GLY A 112 27.21 -23.76 -10.95
CA GLY A 112 28.00 -24.62 -10.07
C GLY A 112 28.41 -23.98 -8.74
N GLU A 113 28.01 -22.73 -8.49
CA GLU A 113 28.25 -22.02 -7.23
C GLU A 113 26.98 -21.84 -6.42
N ASN A 114 27.09 -21.91 -5.09
CA ASN A 114 25.99 -21.59 -4.19
C ASN A 114 25.78 -20.08 -4.14
N ARG A 115 24.58 -19.63 -4.52
CA ARG A 115 24.15 -18.23 -4.42
C ARG A 115 22.92 -18.12 -3.53
N LEU A 116 22.81 -16.99 -2.84
CA LEU A 116 21.58 -16.63 -2.14
C LEU A 116 20.54 -16.17 -3.16
N HIS A 117 19.30 -16.55 -2.90
CA HIS A 117 18.14 -16.09 -3.64
C HIS A 117 17.09 -15.64 -2.64
N PHE A 118 16.64 -14.40 -2.83
CA PHE A 118 15.72 -13.69 -1.98
C PHE A 118 14.37 -13.61 -2.69
N THR A 119 13.30 -13.79 -1.92
CA THR A 119 11.93 -13.53 -2.37
C THR A 119 11.29 -12.61 -1.35
N VAL A 120 10.78 -11.46 -1.79
CA VAL A 120 10.07 -10.48 -0.97
C VAL A 120 8.64 -10.39 -1.47
N HIS A 121 7.67 -10.46 -0.56
CA HIS A 121 6.26 -10.22 -0.84
C HIS A 121 5.61 -9.32 0.21
N ILE A 122 4.45 -8.76 -0.10
CA ILE A 122 3.69 -7.90 0.84
C ILE A 122 2.59 -8.72 1.51
N ASP A 123 2.72 -8.88 2.83
CA ASP A 123 1.72 -9.57 3.67
C ASP A 123 1.71 -9.03 5.13
N PRO A 124 0.55 -8.59 5.66
CA PRO A 124 -0.79 -8.56 5.04
C PRO A 124 -0.88 -7.63 3.81
N PRO A 125 -1.89 -7.77 2.93
CA PRO A 125 -2.05 -6.89 1.78
C PRO A 125 -2.41 -5.46 2.19
N LEU A 126 -2.08 -4.48 1.34
CA LEU A 126 -2.54 -3.11 1.51
C LEU A 126 -4.01 -3.02 1.08
N ARG A 127 -4.88 -2.70 2.04
CA ARG A 127 -6.35 -2.65 1.86
C ARG A 127 -6.79 -1.21 1.65
N LEU A 128 -7.41 -0.96 0.49
CA LEU A 128 -7.91 0.34 0.09
C LEU A 128 -9.41 0.24 -0.23
N GLY A 129 -10.24 0.94 0.54
CA GLY A 129 -11.67 1.03 0.29
C GLY A 129 -11.97 2.16 -0.70
N VAL A 130 -12.82 1.90 -1.68
CA VAL A 130 -13.37 2.93 -2.57
C VAL A 130 -14.73 3.37 -2.04
N TYR A 131 -14.90 4.68 -1.90
CA TYR A 131 -16.09 5.32 -1.33
C TYR A 131 -16.70 6.29 -2.32
N ARG A 132 -18.03 6.42 -2.26
CA ARG A 132 -18.80 7.48 -2.95
C ARG A 132 -19.81 8.09 -1.99
N ALA A 133 -20.26 9.31 -2.28
CA ALA A 133 -21.38 9.91 -1.56
C ALA A 133 -22.65 9.05 -1.72
N LYS A 134 -23.41 8.92 -0.63
CA LYS A 134 -24.72 8.28 -0.65
C LYS A 134 -25.69 9.13 -1.47
N ALA A 135 -26.59 8.45 -2.18
CA ALA A 135 -27.70 9.08 -2.90
C ALA A 135 -28.79 9.58 -1.93
#